data_AF-A0A081BIW2-F1
#
_entry.id   AF-A0A081BIW2-F1
#
_cell.length_a   1.000
_cell.length_b   1.000
_cell.length_c   1.000
_cell.angle_alpha   90.00
_cell.angle_beta   90.00
_cell.angle_gamma   90.00
#
_symmetry.space_group_name_H-M   'P 1'
#
loop_
_entity.id
_entity.type
_entity.pdbx_description
1 polymer ?
#
loop_
_entity_poly.entity_id
_entity_poly.type
_entity_poly.pdbx_seq_one_letter_code
_entity_poly.pdbx_strand_id
1 'polypeptide(L)'
;MNARKPQQSHIQISIRYVEKQNGRKVTFDGQKILQSLSKLTQDSDLIRRANALIMAQLAAFTRVDTQTIRQLFINTLNLLGHQELAEKYTAQRDDSELSGQQLSFF
;
A
#
# COMPACT_ATOMS: atom_id res chain seq x y z
N MET A 1 12.70 -22.39 33.76
CA MET A 1 12.77 -22.57 32.29
C MET A 1 12.25 -21.29 31.63
N ASN A 2 13.12 -20.49 31.04
CA ASN A 2 12.74 -19.19 30.47
C ASN A 2 12.16 -19.37 29.06
N ALA A 3 10.86 -19.17 28.91
CA ALA A 3 10.16 -19.18 27.63
C ALA A 3 10.69 -18.04 26.75
N ARG A 4 11.44 -18.40 25.70
CA ARG A 4 11.86 -17.47 24.65
C ARG A 4 10.60 -17.06 23.87
N LYS A 5 10.11 -15.84 24.13
CA LYS A 5 9.09 -15.21 23.28
C LYS A 5 9.63 -15.16 21.84
N PRO A 6 8.87 -15.58 20.82
CA PRO A 6 9.31 -15.45 19.45
C PRO A 6 9.51 -13.98 19.17
N GLN A 7 10.77 -13.61 18.91
CA GLN A 7 11.14 -12.26 18.52
C GLN A 7 10.56 -12.07 17.12
N GLN A 8 9.37 -11.47 17.05
CA GLN A 8 8.80 -11.01 15.80
C GLN A 8 9.84 -10.07 15.19
N SER A 9 10.50 -10.52 14.14
CA SER A 9 11.42 -9.72 13.35
C SER A 9 10.61 -8.56 12.77
N HIS A 10 10.53 -7.45 13.51
CA HIS A 10 10.01 -6.20 13.01
C HIS A 10 10.92 -5.80 11.87
N ILE A 11 10.44 -5.99 10.64
CA ILE A 11 11.02 -5.37 9.46
C ILE A 11 11.05 -3.88 9.76
N GLN A 12 12.24 -3.33 10.05
CA GLN A 12 12.42 -1.90 10.29
C GLN A 12 12.27 -1.19 8.96
N ILE A 13 11.04 -0.81 8.63
CA ILE A 13 10.75 -0.02 7.43
C ILE A 13 11.37 1.37 7.64
N SER A 14 12.31 1.72 6.78
CA SER A 14 13.05 2.99 6.88
C SER A 14 12.29 4.18 6.27
N ILE A 15 11.10 3.95 5.70
CA ILE A 15 10.25 5.04 5.20
C ILE A 15 9.72 5.85 6.37
N ARG A 16 10.08 7.13 6.37
CA ARG A 16 9.56 8.08 7.35
C ARG A 16 8.37 8.86 6.81
N TYR A 17 8.38 9.18 5.52
CA TYR A 17 7.40 10.09 4.93
C TYR A 17 6.90 9.63 3.56
N VAL A 18 5.60 9.82 3.36
CA VAL A 18 4.94 9.77 2.06
C VAL A 18 4.64 11.18 1.60
N GLU A 19 4.99 11.47 0.35
CA GLU A 19 4.63 12.71 -0.31
C GLU A 19 3.31 12.56 -1.07
N LYS A 20 2.38 13.46 -0.79
CA LYS A 20 1.10 13.57 -1.49
C LYS A 20 1.28 14.36 -2.78
N GLN A 21 0.33 14.21 -3.72
CA GLN A 21 0.32 14.96 -5.00
C GLN A 21 0.36 16.49 -4.79
N ASN A 22 -0.21 16.99 -3.69
CA ASN A 22 -0.17 18.42 -3.32
C ASN A 22 1.13 18.83 -2.59
N GLY A 23 2.18 18.02 -2.62
CA GLY A 23 3.45 18.26 -1.95
C GLY A 23 3.44 18.10 -0.42
N ARG A 24 2.28 17.79 0.19
CA ARG A 24 2.21 17.56 1.65
C ARG A 24 2.95 16.28 2.01
N LYS A 25 3.76 16.36 3.06
CA LYS A 25 4.48 15.22 3.64
C LYS A 25 3.69 14.69 4.82
N VAL A 26 3.39 13.40 4.81
CA VAL A 26 2.71 12.71 5.91
C VAL A 26 3.56 11.54 6.38
N THR A 27 3.49 11.19 7.66
CA THR A 27 4.17 10.01 8.18
C THR A 27 3.68 8.76 7.44
N PHE A 28 4.61 7.89 7.08
CA PHE A 28 4.27 6.61 6.46
C PHE A 28 3.48 5.74 7.44
N ASP A 29 2.38 5.19 6.94
CA ASP A 29 1.50 4.30 7.70
C ASP A 29 1.28 3.03 6.89
N GLY A 30 1.98 1.97 7.28
CA GLY A 30 1.89 0.66 6.64
C GLY A 30 0.50 0.01 6.79
N GLN A 31 -0.31 0.40 7.77
CA GLN A 31 -1.66 -0.15 7.91
C GLN A 31 -2.56 0.23 6.75
N LYS A 32 -2.32 1.38 6.09
CA LYS A 32 -3.08 1.81 4.92
C LYS A 32 -2.87 0.92 3.70
N ILE A 33 -1.71 0.25 3.63
CA ILE A 33 -1.41 -0.74 2.59
C ILE A 33 -2.28 -1.96 2.81
N LEU A 34 -2.26 -2.50 4.03
CA LEU A 34 -3.08 -3.66 4.41
C LEU A 34 -4.58 -3.38 4.17
N GLN A 35 -5.08 -2.24 4.64
CA GLN A 35 -6.48 -1.83 4.42
C GLN A 35 -6.85 -1.72 2.93
N SER A 36 -5.93 -1.23 2.09
CA SER A 36 -6.16 -1.14 0.65
C SER A 36 -6.26 -2.54 0.02
N LEU A 37 -5.38 -3.47 0.42
CA LEU A 37 -5.42 -4.86 -0.04
C LEU A 37 -6.70 -5.58 0.41
N SER A 38 -7.11 -5.40 1.67
CA SER A 38 -8.35 -6.00 2.21
C SER A 38 -9.63 -5.48 1.55
N LYS A 39 -9.60 -4.28 0.95
CA LYS A 39 -10.73 -3.75 0.15
C LYS A 39 -10.79 -4.35 -1.25
N LEU A 40 -9.64 -4.75 -1.79
CA LEU A 40 -9.53 -5.31 -3.13
C LEU A 40 -9.97 -6.77 -3.18
N THR A 41 -9.50 -7.56 -2.22
CA THR A 41 -9.68 -9.00 -2.13
C THR A 41 -9.91 -9.43 -0.69
N GLN A 42 -10.56 -10.57 -0.49
CA GLN A 42 -10.72 -11.22 0.81
C GLN A 42 -9.72 -12.38 1.02
N ASP A 43 -8.89 -12.67 0.02
CA ASP A 43 -7.87 -13.72 0.11
C ASP A 43 -6.75 -13.30 1.07
N SER A 44 -6.75 -13.92 2.26
CA SER A 44 -5.79 -13.64 3.33
C SER A 44 -4.33 -13.96 2.97
N ASP A 45 -4.09 -14.97 2.13
CA ASP A 45 -2.73 -15.34 1.73
C ASP A 45 -2.17 -14.37 0.70
N LEU A 46 -3.00 -13.97 -0.26
CA LEU A 46 -2.66 -12.91 -1.22
C LEU A 46 -2.39 -11.58 -0.51
N ILE A 47 -3.27 -11.17 0.41
CA ILE A 47 -3.08 -9.94 1.20
C ILE A 47 -1.75 -9.97 1.94
N ARG A 48 -1.43 -11.09 2.63
CA ARG A 48 -0.20 -11.22 3.39
C ARG A 48 1.04 -11.16 2.49
N ARG A 49 1.03 -11.87 1.36
CA ARG A 49 2.15 -11.90 0.40
C ARG A 49 2.37 -10.54 -0.26
N ALA A 50 1.31 -9.93 -0.78
CA ALA A 50 1.38 -8.61 -1.41
C ALA A 50 1.87 -7.56 -0.41
N ASN A 51 1.34 -7.55 0.82
CA ASN A 51 1.79 -6.65 1.87
C ASN A 51 3.28 -6.83 2.18
N ALA A 52 3.76 -8.06 2.37
CA ALA A 52 5.17 -8.32 2.65
C ALA A 52 6.09 -7.81 1.52
N LEU A 53 5.72 -8.06 0.25
CA LEU A 53 6.51 -7.62 -0.91
C LEU A 53 6.55 -6.10 -1.03
N ILE A 54 5.40 -5.43 -0.91
CA ILE A 54 5.31 -3.98 -0.97
C ILE A 54 6.14 -3.38 0.17
N MET A 55 5.99 -3.86 1.40
CA MET A 55 6.72 -3.34 2.55
C MET A 55 8.24 -3.56 2.43
N ALA A 56 8.68 -4.69 1.85
CA ALA A 56 10.09 -4.96 1.61
C ALA A 56 10.69 -4.02 0.57
N GLN A 57 10.00 -3.78 -0.56
CA GLN A 57 10.43 -2.83 -1.58
C GLN A 57 10.48 -1.41 -1.03
N LEU A 58 9.48 -1.06 -0.23
CA LEU A 58 9.37 0.22 0.45
C LEU A 58 10.48 0.43 1.50
N ALA A 59 10.94 -0.60 2.19
CA ALA A 59 11.99 -0.48 3.20
C ALA A 59 13.32 0.09 2.67
N ALA A 60 13.58 0.01 1.35
CA ALA A 60 14.75 0.59 0.71
C ALA A 60 14.67 2.12 0.55
N PHE A 61 13.47 2.72 0.72
CA PHE A 61 13.25 4.14 0.55
C PHE A 61 13.14 4.86 1.91
N THR A 62 13.61 6.11 1.96
CA THR A 62 13.41 7.01 3.11
C THR A 62 12.24 7.96 2.89
N ARG A 63 11.96 8.28 1.62
CA ARG A 63 10.85 9.08 1.11
C ARG A 63 10.29 8.39 -0.13
N VAL A 64 8.97 8.32 -0.23
CA VAL A 64 8.27 7.79 -1.41
C VAL A 64 7.06 8.66 -1.71
N ASP A 65 6.78 8.94 -2.96
CA ASP A 65 5.56 9.64 -3.34
C ASP A 65 4.37 8.67 -3.44
N THR A 66 3.16 9.21 -3.35
CA THR A 66 1.93 8.41 -3.37
C THR A 66 1.73 7.69 -4.70
N GLN A 67 2.22 8.24 -5.83
CA GLN A 67 2.10 7.62 -7.14
C GLN A 67 3.02 6.40 -7.27
N THR A 68 4.23 6.48 -6.74
CA THR A 68 5.18 5.36 -6.65
C THR A 68 4.60 4.24 -5.78
N ILE A 69 3.97 4.54 -4.63
CA ILE A 69 3.26 3.52 -3.85
C ILE A 69 2.16 2.83 -4.68
N ARG A 70 1.40 3.58 -5.48
CA ARG A 70 0.34 3.01 -6.34
C ARG A 70 0.94 2.09 -7.41
N GLN A 71 2.00 2.53 -8.07
CA GLN A 71 2.69 1.72 -9.09
C GLN A 71 3.27 0.45 -8.48
N LEU A 72 3.84 0.52 -7.27
CA LEU A 72 4.31 -0.65 -6.53
C LEU A 72 3.17 -1.64 -6.24
N PHE A 73 1.99 -1.14 -5.88
CA PHE A 73 0.80 -1.97 -5.71
C PHE A 73 0.41 -2.72 -6.99
N ILE A 74 0.25 -1.98 -8.09
CA ILE A 74 -0.12 -2.53 -9.40
C ILE A 74 0.90 -3.56 -9.86
N ASN A 75 2.18 -3.21 -9.79
CA ASN A 75 3.28 -4.11 -10.17
C ASN A 75 3.34 -5.36 -9.29
N THR A 76 3.09 -5.24 -7.98
CA THR A 76 3.09 -6.39 -7.08
C THR A 76 1.92 -7.33 -7.39
N LEU A 77 0.72 -6.79 -7.64
CA LEU A 77 -0.45 -7.59 -8.01
C LEU A 77 -0.22 -8.31 -9.36
N ASN A 78 0.36 -7.62 -10.34
CA ASN A 78 0.73 -8.20 -11.63
C ASN A 78 1.80 -9.29 -11.47
N LEU A 79 2.83 -9.08 -10.65
CA LEU A 79 3.88 -10.06 -10.36
C LEU A 79 3.31 -11.34 -9.72
N LEU A 80 2.28 -11.20 -8.89
CA LEU A 80 1.57 -12.31 -8.28
C LEU A 80 0.54 -12.97 -9.21
N GLY A 81 0.41 -12.50 -10.45
CA GLY A 81 -0.51 -13.06 -11.45
C GLY A 81 -1.96 -12.58 -11.33
N HIS A 82 -2.21 -11.50 -10.58
CA HIS A 82 -3.55 -10.95 -10.34
C HIS A 82 -3.80 -9.64 -11.10
N GLN A 83 -3.72 -9.69 -12.43
CA GLN A 83 -3.97 -8.52 -13.30
C GLN A 83 -5.36 -7.90 -13.10
N GLU A 84 -6.40 -8.72 -12.94
CA GLU A 84 -7.76 -8.24 -12.68
C GLU A 84 -7.87 -7.39 -11.40
N LEU A 85 -7.11 -7.75 -10.36
CA LEU A 85 -7.08 -6.97 -9.12
C LEU A 85 -6.28 -5.68 -9.29
N ALA A 86 -5.24 -5.68 -10.13
CA ALA A 86 -4.48 -4.48 -10.45
C ALA A 86 -5.32 -3.47 -11.25
N GLU A 87 -6.12 -3.96 -12.20
CA GLU A 87 -7.10 -3.15 -12.95
C GLU A 87 -8.18 -2.60 -12.02
N LYS A 88 -8.77 -3.46 -11.17
CA LYS A 88 -9.76 -3.04 -10.17
C LYS A 88 -9.21 -1.97 -9.21
N TYR A 89 -7.94 -2.10 -8.81
CA TYR A 89 -7.28 -1.11 -7.96
C TYR A 89 -7.12 0.24 -8.67
N THR A 90 -6.80 0.22 -9.96
CA THR A 90 -6.68 1.42 -10.78
C THR A 90 -8.04 2.10 -10.93
N ALA A 91 -9.07 1.34 -11.31
CA ALA A 91 -10.44 1.84 -11.46
C ALA A 91 -11.03 2.43 -10.17
N GLN A 92 -10.90 1.75 -9.02
CA GLN A 92 -11.40 2.27 -7.73
C GLN A 92 -10.71 3.58 -7.31
N ARG A 93 -9.48 3.82 -7.76
CA ARG A 93 -8.71 5.01 -7.43
C ARG A 93 -9.06 6.18 -8.33
N ASP A 94 -9.27 5.93 -9.61
CA ASP A 94 -9.74 6.95 -10.55
C ASP A 94 -11.11 7.50 -10.11
N ASP A 95 -12.02 6.62 -9.68
CA ASP A 95 -13.32 7.02 -9.11
C ASP A 95 -13.20 7.86 -7.82
N SER A 96 -12.19 7.57 -6.99
CA SER A 96 -11.94 8.32 -5.75
C SER A 96 -11.33 9.70 -6.00
N GLU A 97 -10.50 9.86 -7.04
CA GLU A 97 -9.95 11.17 -7.45
C GLU A 97 -11.01 12.03 -8.15
N LEU A 98 -11.87 11.42 -8.96
CA LEU A 98 -13.02 12.10 -9.59
C LEU A 98 -14.07 12.53 -8.54
N SER A 99 -14.36 11.69 -7.56
CA SER A 99 -15.28 12.02 -6.46
C SER A 99 -14.75 13.14 -5.54
N GLY A 100 -13.42 13.26 -5.41
CA GLY A 100 -12.78 14.37 -4.69
C GLY A 100 -12.88 15.72 -5.39
N GLN A 101 -13.18 15.73 -6.70
CA GLN A 101 -13.38 16.94 -7.50
C GLN A 101 -14.85 17.29 -7.74
N GLN A 102 -15.79 16.36 -7.53
CA GLN A 102 -17.20 16.57 -7.88
C GLN A 102 -18.11 17.15 -6.78
N LEU A 103 -17.64 17.35 -5.54
CA LEU A 103 -18.45 17.96 -4.48
C LEU A 103 -18.38 19.51 -4.42
N SER A 104 -18.22 20.17 -5.56
CA SER A 104 -18.26 21.65 -5.67
C SER A 104 -19.37 22.12 -6.60
N PHE A 105 -20.58 21.59 -6.48
CA PHE A 105 -21.79 22.21 -7.00
C PHE A 105 -22.95 21.92 -6.04
N PHE A 106 -23.12 22.80 -5.06
CA PHE A 106 -24.36 23.38 -4.51
C PHE A 106 -24.01 24.12 -3.21
#